data_AF-A0A6J7NL61-F1
#
_entry.id   AF-A0A6J7NL61-F1
#
_cell.length_a   1.000
_cell.length_b   1.000
_cell.length_c   1.000
_cell.angle_alpha   90.00
_cell.angle_beta   90.00
_cell.angle_gamma   90.00
#
_symmetry.space_group_name_H-M   'P 1'
#
loop_
_entity.id
_entity.type
_entity.pdbx_description
1 polymer ?
#
loop_
_entity_poly.entity_id
_entity_poly.type
_entity_poly.pdbx_seq_one_letter_code
_entity_poly.pdbx_strand_id
1 'polypeptide(L)'
;MVLPSLLEFLGHEDETVVVAHNAPFDLGFLKAAAQTHEYSWPKYQVLDTVKLARHLLTRDEVYDCKLSTLAQFFETPIQPTHRALDDAHSTVAVLHGLFERLGSFEVDTVEKLFNFLSDKKKKLREKIPKEF
;
A
#
# COMPACT_ATOMS: atom_id res chain seq x y z
N MET A 1 -0.22 -25.62 7.47
CA MET A 1 0.43 -24.40 6.92
C MET A 1 -0.60 -23.65 6.11
N VAL A 2 -0.78 -22.34 6.32
CA VAL A 2 -1.86 -21.54 5.70
C VAL A 2 -1.49 -20.95 4.33
N LEU A 3 -0.21 -21.00 3.95
CA LEU A 3 0.31 -20.38 2.73
C LEU A 3 -0.38 -20.85 1.42
N PRO A 4 -0.64 -22.15 1.18
CA PRO A 4 -1.32 -22.58 -0.04
C PRO A 4 -2.74 -22.00 -0.14
N SER A 5 -3.49 -22.03 0.96
CA SER A 5 -4.83 -21.44 1.02
C SER A 5 -4.81 -19.92 0.84
N LEU A 6 -3.76 -19.25 1.30
CA LEU A 6 -3.56 -17.81 1.04
C LEU A 6 -3.30 -17.56 -0.44
N LEU A 7 -2.44 -18.34 -1.11
CA LEU A 7 -2.15 -18.17 -2.53
C LEU A 7 -3.40 -18.45 -3.39
N GLU A 8 -4.18 -19.47 -3.02
CA GLU A 8 -5.49 -19.75 -3.65
C GLU A 8 -6.46 -18.58 -3.46
N PHE A 9 -6.56 -18.04 -2.24
CA PHE A 9 -7.40 -16.89 -1.94
C PHE A 9 -6.99 -15.63 -2.73
N LEU A 10 -5.69 -15.39 -2.89
CA LEU A 10 -5.18 -14.22 -3.61
C LEU A 10 -5.38 -14.32 -5.13
N GLY A 11 -5.59 -15.51 -5.70
CA GLY A 11 -5.91 -15.69 -7.11
C GLY A 11 -4.77 -15.35 -8.08
N HIS A 12 -5.12 -14.97 -9.32
CA HIS A 12 -4.15 -14.68 -10.37
C HIS A 12 -3.56 -13.26 -10.23
N GLU A 13 -2.30 -13.07 -10.67
CA GLU A 13 -1.60 -11.78 -10.56
C GLU A 13 -2.23 -10.65 -11.39
N ASP A 14 -2.99 -10.99 -12.43
CA ASP A 14 -3.71 -10.04 -13.30
C ASP A 14 -5.04 -9.55 -12.71
N GLU A 15 -5.58 -10.26 -11.72
CA GLU A 15 -6.89 -9.97 -11.13
C GLU A 15 -6.77 -9.31 -9.74
N THR A 16 -5.58 -9.35 -9.14
CA THR A 16 -5.37 -8.97 -7.74
C THR A 16 -4.34 -7.86 -7.59
N VAL A 17 -4.76 -6.81 -6.89
CA VAL A 17 -3.87 -5.79 -6.33
C VAL A 17 -3.74 -6.04 -4.84
N VAL A 18 -2.52 -6.31 -4.38
CA VAL A 18 -2.22 -6.46 -2.95
C VAL A 18 -2.03 -5.08 -2.33
N VAL A 19 -2.84 -4.75 -1.34
CA VAL A 19 -2.71 -3.51 -0.57
C VAL A 19 -2.07 -3.81 0.78
N ALA A 20 -1.06 -3.02 1.17
CA ALA A 20 -0.45 -3.11 2.49
C ALA A 20 0.10 -1.75 2.94
N HIS A 21 0.22 -1.57 4.25
CA HIS A 21 0.79 -0.37 4.85
C HIS A 21 2.28 -0.59 5.11
N ASN A 22 3.15 0.09 4.36
CA ASN A 22 4.59 -0.23 4.30
C ASN A 22 4.84 -1.62 3.70
N ALA A 23 4.23 -1.86 2.53
CA ALA A 23 4.18 -3.16 1.85
C ALA A 23 5.49 -3.98 1.76
N PRO A 24 6.71 -3.39 1.62
CA PRO A 24 7.94 -4.17 1.65
C PRO A 24 8.11 -5.05 2.90
N PHE A 25 7.54 -4.64 4.03
CA PHE A 25 7.57 -5.42 5.28
C PHE A 25 6.76 -6.70 5.12
N ASP A 26 5.44 -6.61 4.91
CA ASP A 26 4.55 -7.77 4.81
C ASP A 26 4.93 -8.69 3.66
N LEU A 27 5.20 -8.13 2.47
CA LEU A 27 5.58 -8.91 1.30
C LEU A 27 6.95 -9.58 1.47
N GLY A 28 7.85 -9.02 2.27
CA GLY A 28 9.12 -9.66 2.62
C GLY A 28 8.88 -10.98 3.34
N PHE A 29 8.01 -10.98 4.36
CA PHE A 29 7.64 -12.21 5.09
C PHE A 29 6.94 -13.23 4.19
N LEU A 30 5.97 -12.79 3.39
CA LEU A 30 5.21 -13.69 2.53
C LEU A 30 6.07 -14.32 1.43
N LYS A 31 6.95 -13.54 0.79
CA LYS A 31 7.90 -14.04 -0.21
C LYS A 31 8.93 -14.97 0.39
N ALA A 32 9.45 -14.66 1.59
CA ALA A 32 10.37 -15.54 2.29
C ALA A 32 9.70 -16.88 2.63
N ALA A 33 8.46 -16.86 3.14
CA ALA A 33 7.69 -18.07 3.41
C ALA A 33 7.44 -18.90 2.14
N ALA A 34 7.07 -18.23 1.03
CA ALA A 34 6.91 -18.89 -0.26
C ALA A 34 8.22 -19.56 -0.72
N GLN A 35 9.34 -18.84 -0.63
CA GLN A 35 10.66 -19.36 -0.98
C GLN A 35 11.05 -20.55 -0.09
N THR A 36 10.89 -20.45 1.22
CA THR A 36 11.21 -21.53 2.18
C THR A 36 10.41 -22.81 1.91
N HIS A 37 9.19 -22.67 1.39
CA HIS A 37 8.30 -23.79 1.11
C HIS A 37 8.19 -24.11 -0.39
N GLU A 38 9.12 -23.59 -1.21
CA GLU A 38 9.22 -23.87 -2.65
C GLU A 38 7.96 -23.48 -3.47
N TYR A 39 7.21 -22.49 -3.00
CA TYR A 39 6.11 -21.86 -3.76
C TYR A 39 6.61 -20.67 -4.57
N SER A 40 6.08 -20.54 -5.79
CA SER A 40 6.26 -19.32 -6.57
C SER A 40 5.38 -18.20 -6.00
N TRP A 41 5.97 -17.04 -5.73
CA TRP A 41 5.21 -15.85 -5.36
C TRP A 41 4.75 -15.12 -6.63
N PRO A 42 3.44 -14.94 -6.87
CA PRO A 42 2.94 -14.23 -8.05
C PRO A 42 3.38 -12.76 -8.08
N LYS A 43 3.50 -12.19 -9.26
CA LYS A 43 3.91 -10.80 -9.52
C LYS A 43 2.75 -9.83 -9.36
N TYR A 44 2.04 -9.94 -8.23
CA TYR A 44 0.95 -9.04 -7.89
C TYR A 44 1.35 -7.57 -8.05
N GLN A 45 0.41 -6.77 -8.54
CA GLN A 45 0.49 -5.33 -8.36
C GLN A 45 0.37 -5.01 -6.87
N VAL A 46 1.16 -4.03 -6.40
CA VAL A 46 1.22 -3.70 -4.97
C VAL A 46 0.94 -2.22 -4.76
N LEU A 47 -0.14 -1.93 -4.03
CA LEU A 47 -0.44 -0.59 -3.54
C LEU A 47 0.04 -0.43 -2.10
N ASP A 48 1.00 0.47 -1.92
CA ASP A 48 1.55 0.79 -0.60
C ASP A 48 0.89 2.07 -0.07
N THR A 49 0.07 1.96 0.97
CA THR A 49 -0.69 3.09 1.51
C THR A 49 0.22 4.16 2.11
N VAL A 50 1.44 3.83 2.54
CA VAL A 50 2.43 4.85 2.98
C VAL A 50 2.87 5.69 1.80
N LYS A 51 3.10 5.08 0.64
CA LYS A 51 3.47 5.82 -0.57
C LYS A 51 2.32 6.70 -1.02
N LEU A 52 1.10 6.17 -1.04
CA LEU A 52 -0.09 6.94 -1.41
C LEU A 52 -0.34 8.12 -0.46
N ALA A 53 -0.28 7.90 0.85
CA ALA A 53 -0.40 8.96 1.85
C ALA A 53 0.66 10.06 1.66
N ARG A 54 1.93 9.70 1.43
CA ARG A 54 2.98 10.68 1.14
C ARG A 54 2.78 11.43 -0.16
N HIS A 55 1.95 10.95 -1.09
CA HIS A 55 1.61 11.68 -2.31
C HIS A 55 0.50 12.69 -2.06
N LEU A 56 -0.52 12.31 -1.28
CA LEU A 56 -1.75 13.07 -1.10
C LEU A 56 -1.74 14.03 0.08
N LEU A 57 -1.03 13.67 1.16
CA LEU A 57 -1.05 14.41 2.41
C LEU A 57 0.22 15.24 2.57
N THR A 58 0.05 16.41 3.16
CA THR A 58 1.13 17.34 3.51
C THR A 58 1.65 17.08 4.93
N ARG A 59 2.83 17.62 5.25
CA ARG A 59 3.39 17.53 6.62
C ARG A 59 2.60 18.31 7.66
N ASP A 60 1.84 19.31 7.22
CA ASP A 60 0.99 20.11 8.10
C ASP A 60 -0.31 19.35 8.46
N GLU A 61 -0.72 18.39 7.63
CA GLU A 61 -1.86 17.50 7.90
C GLU A 61 -1.47 16.32 8.80
N VAL A 62 -0.35 15.65 8.47
CA VAL A 62 0.13 14.47 9.22
C VAL A 62 1.63 14.56 9.45
N TYR A 63 2.05 14.37 10.70
CA TYR A 63 3.45 14.47 11.09
C TYR A 63 4.28 13.26 10.61
N ASP A 64 3.67 12.08 10.56
CA ASP A 64 4.21 10.87 9.94
C ASP A 64 3.11 10.07 9.24
N CYS A 65 3.50 9.05 8.47
CA CYS A 65 2.56 8.19 7.76
C CYS A 65 2.48 6.81 8.41
N LYS A 66 2.64 6.69 9.74
CA LYS A 66 2.38 5.41 10.43
C LYS A 66 0.90 5.08 10.36
N LEU A 67 0.57 3.79 10.42
CA LEU A 67 -0.82 3.33 10.34
C LEU A 67 -1.68 3.97 11.43
N SER A 68 -1.20 4.03 12.66
CA SER A 68 -1.92 4.67 13.79
C SER A 68 -2.18 6.16 13.55
N THR A 69 -1.20 6.89 13.01
CA THR A 69 -1.32 8.32 12.71
C THR A 69 -2.36 8.56 11.63
N LEU A 70 -2.33 7.78 10.56
CA LEU A 70 -3.31 7.89 9.48
C LEU A 70 -4.70 7.43 9.94
N ALA A 71 -4.78 6.36 10.74
CA ALA A 71 -6.03 5.86 11.32
C ALA A 71 -6.69 6.89 12.23
N GLN A 72 -5.90 7.67 12.97
CA GLN A 72 -6.39 8.81 13.75
C GLN A 72 -6.80 9.97 12.86
N PHE A 73 -5.97 10.34 11.87
CA PHE A 73 -6.25 11.47 10.96
C PHE A 73 -7.54 11.29 10.15
N PHE A 74 -7.80 10.07 9.67
CA PHE A 74 -9.02 9.73 8.95
C PHE A 74 -10.16 9.27 9.87
N GLU A 75 -10.01 9.41 11.19
CA GLU A 75 -11.03 9.05 12.19
C GLU A 75 -11.60 7.63 12.00
N THR A 76 -10.71 6.69 11.68
CA THR A 76 -11.12 5.32 11.32
C THR A 76 -11.76 4.59 12.52
N PRO A 77 -12.78 3.74 12.27
CA PRO A 77 -13.52 3.07 13.34
C PRO A 77 -12.70 1.95 14.02
N ILE A 78 -11.68 1.43 13.34
CA ILE A 78 -10.81 0.37 13.84
C ILE A 78 -9.41 0.95 13.91
N GLN A 79 -8.84 0.95 15.12
CA GLN A 79 -7.49 1.42 15.37
C GLN A 79 -6.52 0.24 15.34
N PRO A 80 -5.30 0.42 14.80
CA PRO A 80 -4.32 -0.66 14.73
C PRO A 80 -3.86 -1.05 16.12
N THR A 81 -3.76 -2.35 16.37
CA THR A 81 -3.36 -2.91 17.67
C THR A 81 -2.18 -3.87 17.55
N HIS A 82 -1.50 -3.89 16.40
CA HIS A 82 -0.46 -4.87 16.06
C HIS A 82 -0.98 -6.29 15.94
N ARG A 83 -2.29 -6.47 15.82
CA ARG A 83 -2.90 -7.76 15.45
C ARG A 83 -3.21 -7.73 13.96
N ALA A 84 -2.80 -8.78 13.26
CA ALA A 84 -2.86 -8.82 11.80
C ALA A 84 -4.24 -8.45 11.23
N LEU A 85 -5.32 -8.96 11.82
CA LEU A 85 -6.68 -8.66 11.35
C LEU A 85 -7.10 -7.20 11.63
N ASP A 86 -6.82 -6.71 12.83
CA ASP A 86 -7.16 -5.34 13.24
C ASP A 86 -6.36 -4.31 12.40
N ASP A 87 -5.08 -4.60 12.13
CA ASP A 87 -4.22 -3.77 11.30
C ASP A 87 -4.62 -3.84 9.81
N ALA A 88 -5.08 -4.99 9.31
CA ALA A 88 -5.63 -5.10 7.96
C ALA A 88 -6.92 -4.29 7.80
N HIS A 89 -7.84 -4.36 8.76
CA HIS A 89 -9.04 -3.53 8.77
C HIS A 89 -8.70 -2.03 8.86
N SER A 90 -7.76 -1.65 9.72
CA SER A 90 -7.28 -0.27 9.83
C SER A 90 -6.66 0.20 8.50
N THR A 91 -5.90 -0.66 7.82
CA THR A 91 -5.31 -0.36 6.51
C THR A 91 -6.38 -0.12 5.45
N VAL A 92 -7.46 -0.92 5.44
CA VAL A 92 -8.62 -0.71 4.55
C VAL A 92 -9.30 0.63 4.84
N ALA A 93 -9.58 0.95 6.11
CA ALA A 93 -10.20 2.21 6.47
C ALA A 93 -9.34 3.43 6.07
N VAL A 94 -8.03 3.36 6.29
CA VAL A 94 -7.08 4.38 5.81
C VAL A 94 -7.06 4.46 4.29
N LEU A 95 -7.13 3.33 3.57
CA LEU A 95 -7.19 3.32 2.11
C LEU A 95 -8.44 4.07 1.61
N HIS A 96 -9.59 3.86 2.23
CA HIS A 96 -10.82 4.60 1.88
C HIS A 96 -10.64 6.11 2.04
N GLY A 97 -10.10 6.57 3.18
CA GLY A 97 -9.82 8.00 3.38
C GLY A 97 -8.81 8.57 2.36
N LEU A 98 -7.82 7.78 1.96
CA LEU A 98 -6.89 8.16 0.89
C LEU A 98 -7.59 8.25 -0.47
N PHE A 99 -8.51 7.34 -0.78
CA PHE A 99 -9.30 7.38 -2.02
C PHE A 99 -10.24 8.59 -2.07
N GLU A 100 -10.82 9.01 -0.95
CA GLU A 100 -11.60 10.26 -0.89
C GLU A 100 -10.76 11.48 -1.26
N ARG A 101 -9.50 11.55 -0.78
CA ARG A 101 -8.57 12.62 -1.19
C ARG A 101 -8.15 12.51 -2.65
N LEU A 102 -8.02 11.29 -3.13
CA LEU A 102 -7.63 10.99 -4.51
C LEU A 102 -8.71 11.41 -5.53
N GLY A 103 -9.99 11.38 -5.13
CA GLY A 103 -11.12 11.82 -5.97
C GLY A 103 -10.96 13.25 -6.50
N SER A 104 -10.30 14.14 -5.74
CA SER A 104 -9.98 15.51 -6.16
C SER A 104 -8.98 15.60 -7.33
N PHE A 105 -8.38 14.48 -7.73
CA PHE A 105 -7.39 14.37 -8.82
C PHE A 105 -7.91 13.58 -10.04
N GLU A 106 -9.21 13.28 -10.10
CA GLU A 106 -9.85 12.53 -11.21
C GLU A 106 -9.24 11.13 -11.48
N VAL A 107 -8.68 10.53 -10.43
CA VAL A 107 -8.11 9.18 -10.46
C VAL A 107 -9.16 8.19 -9.95
N ASP A 108 -9.76 7.45 -10.88
CA ASP A 108 -10.90 6.55 -10.66
C ASP A 108 -10.64 5.11 -11.18
N THR A 109 -9.46 4.84 -11.75
CA THR A 109 -9.06 3.50 -12.19
C THR A 109 -7.73 3.09 -11.56
N VAL A 110 -7.51 1.77 -11.45
CA VAL A 110 -6.24 1.19 -10.97
C VAL A 110 -5.06 1.68 -11.81
N GLU A 111 -5.23 1.76 -13.13
CA GLU A 111 -4.20 2.26 -14.04
C GLU A 111 -3.83 3.72 -13.74
N LYS A 112 -4.84 4.60 -13.61
CA LYS A 112 -4.62 6.01 -13.24
C LYS A 112 -3.95 6.14 -11.88
N LEU A 113 -4.30 5.29 -10.91
CA LEU A 113 -3.69 5.27 -9.58
C LEU A 113 -2.19 4.96 -9.66
N PHE A 114 -1.80 3.93 -10.40
CA PHE A 114 -0.38 3.59 -10.55
C PHE A 114 0.39 4.63 -11.36
N ASN A 115 -0.24 5.24 -12.37
CA ASN A 115 0.35 6.36 -13.11
C ASN A 115 0.59 7.57 -12.19
N PHE A 116 -0.39 7.95 -11.37
CA PHE A 116 -0.29 9.03 -10.39
C PHE A 116 0.87 8.82 -9.40
N LEU A 117 1.06 7.59 -8.90
CA LEU A 117 2.17 7.23 -8.02
C LEU A 117 3.54 7.20 -8.74
N SER A 118 3.55 7.08 -10.06
CA SER A 118 4.77 7.09 -10.86
C SER A 118 5.27 8.51 -11.15
N ASP A 119 4.39 9.51 -11.22
CA ASP A 119 4.73 10.88 -11.61
C ASP A 119 5.58 11.59 -10.56
N LYS A 120 5.36 11.35 -9.27
CA LYS A 120 6.23 11.91 -8.22
C LYS A 120 7.63 11.30 -8.26
N LYS A 121 7.77 10.02 -8.68
CA LYS A 121 9.09 9.41 -8.92
C LYS A 121 9.80 10.06 -10.10
N LYS A 122 9.09 10.41 -11.18
CA LYS A 122 9.67 11.17 -12.31
C LYS A 122 10.13 12.55 -11.86
N LYS A 123 9.27 13.33 -11.20
CA LYS A 123 9.62 14.66 -10.67
C LYS A 123 10.77 14.65 -9.66
N LEU A 124 10.91 13.59 -8.85
CA LEU A 124 12.04 13.43 -7.94
C LEU A 124 13.33 13.05 -8.69
N ARG A 125 13.26 12.15 -9.67
CA ARG A 125 14.41 11.75 -10.51
C ARG A 125 14.93 12.89 -11.39
N GLU A 126 14.05 13.76 -11.89
CA GLU A 126 14.42 14.95 -12.66
C GLU A 126 15.09 16.03 -11.79
N LYS A 127 14.83 16.03 -10.47
CA LYS A 127 15.46 16.94 -9.51
C LYS A 127 16.82 16.46 -8.98
N ILE A 128 17.15 15.18 -9.13
CA ILE A 128 18.48 14.66 -8.83
C ILE A 128 19.34 14.89 -10.07
N PRO A 129 20.38 15.76 -10.02
CA PRO A 129 21.26 15.97 -11.16
C PRO A 129 21.83 14.63 -11.62
N LYS A 130 21.85 14.40 -12.93
CA LYS A 130 22.54 13.25 -13.52
C LYS A 130 24.05 13.49 -13.45
N GLU A 131 24.63 13.31 -12.28
CA GLU A 131 26.08 13.28 -12.09
C GLU A 131 26.43 12.07 -11.23
N PHE A 132 26.65 10.92 -11.89
CA PHE A 132 27.91 10.18 -12.00
C PHE A 132 27.80 9.24 -13.21
#